data_AF-A0A7S4SDZ1-F1
#
_entry.id   AF-A0A7S4SDZ1-F1
#
_cell.length_a   1.000
_cell.length_b   1.000
_cell.length_c   1.000
_cell.angle_alpha   90.00
_cell.angle_beta   90.00
_cell.angle_gamma   90.00
#
_symmetry.space_group_name_H-M   'P 1'
#
loop_
_entity.id
_entity.type
_entity.pdbx_description
1 polymer ?
#
loop_
_entity_poly.entity_id
_entity_poly.type
_entity_poly.pdbx_seq_one_letter_code
_entity_poly.pdbx_strand_id
1 'polypeptide(L)'
;LMKAVVSVRKTVKMVKQTPMEVLDSLPVATDPSKLAIVAFLSRLAEWSYVAGEKFIYLALLVGTKTVKMTLSYGLFEWSAASLSAFGVTSMLVMGDVDTSQYIGERALQMQERLKSEAGKAKTVLVLYAHAFHHVKPLQSFSKPIL
;
A
#
# COMPACT_ATOMS: atom_id res chain seq x y z
N LEU A 1 8.55 -13.15 -13.11
CA LEU A 1 9.60 -12.19 -12.69
C LEU A 1 9.49 -10.82 -13.38
N MET A 2 9.96 -10.64 -14.62
CA MET A 2 10.10 -9.30 -15.24
C MET A 2 8.79 -8.49 -15.34
N LYS A 3 7.65 -9.14 -15.63
CA LYS A 3 6.33 -8.48 -15.66
C LYS A 3 5.91 -7.89 -14.30
N ALA A 4 6.20 -8.58 -13.20
CA ALA A 4 5.85 -8.13 -11.85
C ALA A 4 6.66 -6.90 -11.45
N VAL A 5 7.99 -6.94 -11.66
CA VAL A 5 8.90 -5.80 -11.41
C VAL A 5 8.50 -4.58 -12.25
N VAL A 6 8.18 -4.78 -13.53
CA VAL A 6 7.71 -3.69 -14.40
C VAL A 6 6.38 -3.13 -13.91
N SER A 7 5.46 -3.98 -13.42
CA SER A 7 4.20 -3.51 -12.83
C SER A 7 4.44 -2.64 -11.61
N VAL A 8 5.35 -3.02 -10.72
CA VAL A 8 5.73 -2.21 -9.54
C VAL A 8 6.26 -0.86 -9.98
N ARG A 9 7.26 -0.80 -10.87
CA ARG A 9 7.85 0.46 -11.36
C ARG A 9 6.82 1.38 -12.01
N LYS A 10 5.95 0.83 -12.86
CA LYS A 10 4.86 1.61 -13.49
C LYS A 10 3.89 2.17 -12.46
N THR A 11 3.58 1.38 -11.43
CA THR A 11 2.63 1.78 -10.38
C THR A 11 3.26 2.85 -9.47
N VAL A 12 4.55 2.73 -9.13
CA VAL A 12 5.30 3.80 -8.44
C VAL A 12 5.23 5.10 -9.23
N LYS A 13 5.51 5.06 -10.54
CA LYS A 13 5.43 6.24 -11.40
C LYS A 13 4.03 6.85 -11.36
N MET A 14 2.99 6.04 -11.45
CA MET A 14 1.59 6.48 -11.36
C MET A 14 1.29 7.15 -10.02
N VAL A 15 1.69 6.55 -8.90
CA VAL A 15 1.48 7.13 -7.55
C VAL A 15 2.23 8.46 -7.40
N LYS A 16 3.49 8.55 -7.84
CA LYS A 16 4.29 9.79 -7.79
C LYS A 16 3.72 10.90 -8.68
N GLN A 17 3.10 10.54 -9.80
CA GLN A 17 2.48 11.48 -10.73
C GLN A 17 1.06 11.88 -10.34
N THR A 18 0.45 11.20 -9.37
CA THR A 18 -0.88 11.57 -8.89
C THR A 18 -0.74 12.76 -7.95
N PRO A 19 -1.39 13.91 -8.23
CA PRO A 19 -1.34 15.09 -7.37
C PRO A 19 -1.82 14.76 -5.96
N MET A 20 -1.30 15.48 -4.96
CA MET A 20 -1.66 15.23 -3.56
C MET A 20 -3.16 15.44 -3.33
N GLU A 21 -3.68 16.51 -3.92
CA GLU A 21 -5.06 16.93 -3.85
C GLU A 21 -6.00 15.83 -4.35
N VAL A 22 -5.57 15.09 -5.39
CA VAL A 22 -6.34 13.97 -5.95
C VAL A 22 -6.37 12.78 -4.99
N LEU A 23 -5.23 12.43 -4.39
CA LEU A 23 -5.16 11.36 -3.39
C LEU A 23 -6.00 11.71 -2.15
N ASP A 24 -5.93 12.97 -1.73
CA ASP A 24 -6.64 13.53 -0.59
C ASP A 24 -8.14 13.73 -0.86
N SER A 25 -8.56 13.72 -2.12
CA SER A 25 -9.97 13.82 -2.50
C SER A 25 -10.58 12.51 -2.97
N LEU A 26 -9.85 11.38 -2.94
CA LEU A 26 -10.40 10.08 -3.38
C LEU A 26 -11.68 9.74 -2.58
N PRO A 27 -12.82 9.50 -3.25
CA PRO A 27 -14.06 9.14 -2.56
C PRO A 27 -13.97 7.72 -2.01
N VAL A 28 -14.77 7.37 -1.01
CA VAL A 28 -14.93 5.97 -0.59
C VAL A 28 -15.68 5.21 -1.69
N ALA A 29 -15.15 4.04 -2.08
CA ALA A 29 -15.74 3.20 -3.09
C ALA A 29 -17.02 2.53 -2.57
N THR A 30 -18.11 2.61 -3.35
CA THR A 30 -19.43 2.06 -2.99
C THR A 30 -19.91 0.94 -3.91
N ASP A 31 -19.23 0.71 -5.04
CA ASP A 31 -19.59 -0.33 -5.98
C ASP A 31 -19.33 -1.73 -5.38
N PRO A 32 -20.36 -2.57 -5.21
CA PRO A 32 -20.24 -3.86 -4.54
C PRO A 32 -19.35 -4.85 -5.29
N SER A 33 -19.33 -4.80 -6.62
CA SER A 33 -18.45 -5.66 -7.43
C SER A 33 -16.99 -5.28 -7.22
N LYS A 34 -16.68 -3.97 -7.19
CA LYS A 34 -15.31 -3.49 -6.95
C LYS A 34 -14.85 -3.80 -5.53
N LEU A 35 -15.74 -3.65 -4.54
CA LEU A 35 -15.49 -3.99 -3.14
C LEU A 35 -15.14 -5.48 -3.00
N ALA A 36 -15.93 -6.37 -3.61
CA ALA A 36 -15.68 -7.82 -3.57
C ALA A 36 -14.33 -8.19 -4.22
N ILE A 37 -13.99 -7.57 -5.35
CA ILE A 37 -12.70 -7.79 -6.02
C ILE A 37 -11.54 -7.38 -5.10
N VAL A 38 -11.60 -6.19 -4.50
CA VAL A 38 -10.51 -5.72 -3.62
C VAL A 38 -10.39 -6.58 -2.37
N ALA A 39 -11.51 -6.99 -1.77
CA ALA A 39 -11.49 -7.91 -0.63
C ALA A 39 -10.81 -9.25 -0.99
N PHE A 40 -11.14 -9.81 -2.16
CA PHE A 40 -10.48 -11.02 -2.67
C PHE A 40 -8.98 -10.80 -2.90
N LEU A 41 -8.61 -9.70 -3.57
CA LEU A 41 -7.22 -9.36 -3.84
C LEU A 41 -6.41 -9.16 -2.55
N SER A 42 -6.96 -8.49 -1.54
CA SER A 42 -6.29 -8.29 -0.25
C SER A 42 -5.96 -9.63 0.42
N ARG A 43 -6.88 -10.58 0.42
CA ARG A 43 -6.64 -11.94 0.94
C ARG A 43 -5.62 -12.68 0.08
N LEU A 44 -5.76 -12.63 -1.25
CA LEU A 44 -4.84 -13.29 -2.17
C LEU A 44 -3.40 -12.77 -2.00
N ALA A 45 -3.22 -11.48 -1.75
CA ALA A 45 -1.91 -10.89 -1.47
C ALA A 45 -1.27 -11.50 -0.22
N GLU A 46 -2.02 -11.62 0.88
CA GLU A 46 -1.54 -12.21 2.13
C GLU A 46 -1.11 -13.67 1.95
N TRP A 47 -1.98 -14.50 1.35
CA TRP A 47 -1.66 -15.90 1.10
C TRP A 47 -0.47 -16.06 0.15
N SER A 48 -0.38 -15.20 -0.87
CA SER A 48 0.75 -15.21 -1.80
C SER A 48 2.08 -14.84 -1.13
N TYR A 49 2.04 -13.93 -0.16
CA TYR A 49 3.23 -13.57 0.63
C TYR A 49 3.65 -14.70 1.57
N VAL A 50 2.70 -15.27 2.32
CA VAL A 50 2.96 -16.37 3.28
C VAL A 50 3.43 -17.65 2.58
N ALA A 51 2.94 -17.92 1.37
CA ALA A 51 3.37 -19.07 0.58
C ALA A 51 4.81 -18.95 0.02
N GLY A 52 5.49 -17.84 0.30
CA GLY A 52 6.92 -17.66 0.06
C GLY A 52 7.30 -17.52 -1.42
N GLU A 53 8.50 -17.99 -1.77
CA GLU A 53 9.14 -17.71 -3.06
C GLU A 53 8.29 -18.12 -4.28
N LYS A 54 7.49 -19.17 -4.16
CA LYS A 54 6.64 -19.66 -5.26
C LYS A 54 5.59 -18.63 -5.70
N PHE A 55 5.11 -17.79 -4.77
CA PHE A 55 3.99 -16.86 -5.01
C PHE A 55 4.34 -15.39 -4.76
N ILE A 56 5.59 -15.08 -4.44
CA ILE A 56 5.99 -13.69 -4.19
C ILE A 56 5.67 -12.77 -5.37
N TYR A 57 5.83 -13.22 -6.63
CA TYR A 57 5.48 -12.43 -7.81
C TYR A 57 3.97 -12.19 -7.94
N LEU A 58 3.14 -13.10 -7.46
CA LEU A 58 1.69 -12.91 -7.41
C LEU A 58 1.35 -11.84 -6.38
N ALA A 59 1.98 -11.86 -5.20
CA ALA A 59 1.82 -10.81 -4.21
C ALA A 59 2.15 -9.42 -4.79
N LEU A 60 3.25 -9.30 -5.55
CA LEU A 60 3.61 -8.06 -6.26
C LEU A 60 2.53 -7.60 -7.23
N LEU A 61 2.02 -8.51 -8.07
CA LEU A 61 1.01 -8.19 -9.07
C LEU A 61 -0.30 -7.76 -8.43
N VAL A 62 -0.75 -8.50 -7.41
CA VAL A 62 -1.96 -8.20 -6.65
C VAL A 62 -1.82 -6.85 -5.94
N GLY A 63 -0.70 -6.59 -5.26
CA GLY A 63 -0.43 -5.28 -4.65
C GLY A 63 -0.51 -4.14 -5.66
N THR A 64 0.12 -4.29 -6.82
CA THR A 64 0.02 -3.26 -7.89
C THR A 64 -1.40 -3.09 -8.42
N LYS A 65 -2.19 -4.16 -8.49
CA LYS A 65 -3.58 -4.11 -8.93
C LYS A 65 -4.45 -3.37 -7.92
N THR A 66 -4.32 -3.65 -6.63
CA THR A 66 -5.09 -2.99 -5.57
C THR A 66 -4.79 -1.50 -5.49
N VAL A 67 -3.52 -1.09 -5.63
CA VAL A 67 -3.16 0.34 -5.70
C VAL A 67 -3.80 1.01 -6.91
N LYS A 68 -3.70 0.42 -8.11
CA LYS A 68 -4.35 0.98 -9.31
C LYS A 68 -5.87 1.09 -9.13
N MET A 69 -6.50 0.08 -8.54
CA MET A 69 -7.93 0.13 -8.26
C MET A 69 -8.28 1.25 -7.28
N THR A 70 -7.46 1.47 -6.24
CA THR A 70 -7.65 2.58 -5.30
C THR A 70 -7.60 3.93 -6.02
N LEU A 71 -6.61 4.11 -6.91
CA LEU A 71 -6.48 5.34 -7.69
C LEU A 71 -7.62 5.53 -8.71
N SER A 72 -8.15 4.46 -9.29
CA SER A 72 -9.20 4.55 -10.32
C SER A 72 -10.62 4.61 -9.77
N TYR A 73 -10.87 4.01 -8.61
CA TYR A 73 -12.23 3.76 -8.12
C TYR A 73 -12.50 4.29 -6.72
N GLY A 74 -11.50 4.91 -6.08
CA GLY A 74 -11.61 5.45 -4.74
C GLY A 74 -11.11 4.50 -3.65
N LEU A 75 -11.29 4.92 -2.40
CA LEU A 75 -10.79 4.25 -1.22
C LEU A 75 -11.65 3.04 -0.86
N PHE A 76 -10.99 1.91 -0.67
CA PHE A 76 -11.53 0.70 -0.09
C PHE A 76 -11.08 0.60 1.37
N GLU A 77 -11.75 -0.22 2.18
CA GLU A 77 -11.39 -0.46 3.58
C GLU A 77 -9.88 -0.75 3.78
N TRP A 78 -9.29 -1.50 2.85
CA TRP A 78 -7.89 -1.95 2.90
C TRP A 78 -6.93 -1.11 2.05
N SER A 79 -7.37 0.05 1.52
CA SER A 79 -6.55 0.85 0.60
C SER A 79 -5.28 1.36 1.25
N ALA A 80 -5.36 1.89 2.48
CA ALA A 80 -4.19 2.36 3.21
C ALA A 80 -3.18 1.23 3.47
N ALA A 81 -3.66 0.09 3.96
CA ALA A 81 -2.82 -1.08 4.23
C ALA A 81 -2.20 -1.68 2.95
N SER A 82 -2.93 -1.61 1.84
CA SER A 82 -2.42 -2.04 0.53
C SER A 82 -1.36 -1.08 0.00
N LEU A 83 -1.56 0.22 0.19
CA LEU A 83 -0.61 1.24 -0.21
C LEU A 83 0.67 1.18 0.64
N SER A 84 0.57 0.91 1.95
CA SER A 84 1.75 0.72 2.80
C SER A 84 2.56 -0.53 2.41
N ALA A 85 1.88 -1.66 2.19
CA ALA A 85 2.53 -2.88 1.69
C ALA A 85 3.17 -2.66 0.32
N PHE A 86 2.54 -1.85 -0.54
CA PHE A 86 3.11 -1.46 -1.83
C PHE A 86 4.34 -0.54 -1.66
N GLY A 87 4.34 0.36 -0.68
CA GLY A 87 5.51 1.18 -0.33
C GLY A 87 6.72 0.32 0.03
N VAL A 88 6.54 -0.66 0.93
CA VAL A 88 7.59 -1.64 1.29
C VAL A 88 8.03 -2.45 0.07
N THR A 89 7.07 -2.94 -0.71
CA THR A 89 7.34 -3.69 -1.94
C THR A 89 8.19 -2.88 -2.93
N SER A 90 7.86 -1.60 -3.11
CA SER A 90 8.58 -0.73 -4.03
C SER A 90 10.03 -0.54 -3.61
N MET A 91 10.28 -0.40 -2.30
CA MET A 91 11.63 -0.35 -1.73
C MET A 91 12.41 -1.61 -2.04
N LEU A 92 11.85 -2.79 -1.78
CA LEU A 92 12.52 -4.07 -1.99
C LEU A 92 12.83 -4.33 -3.47
N VAL A 93 11.98 -3.86 -4.38
CA VAL A 93 12.16 -4.05 -5.84
C VAL A 93 13.10 -3.01 -6.45
N MET A 94 13.12 -1.79 -5.92
CA MET A 94 13.83 -0.66 -6.54
C MET A 94 15.07 -0.22 -5.77
N GLY A 95 15.26 -0.67 -4.52
CA GLY A 95 16.31 -0.19 -3.63
C GLY A 95 16.12 1.27 -3.18
N ASP A 96 14.90 1.81 -3.29
CA ASP A 96 14.59 3.23 -3.10
C ASP A 96 13.73 3.41 -1.84
N VAL A 97 14.38 3.81 -0.75
CA VAL A 97 13.76 4.02 0.56
C VAL A 97 12.92 5.30 0.58
N ASP A 98 13.34 6.35 -0.14
CA ASP A 98 12.61 7.62 -0.20
C ASP A 98 11.24 7.43 -0.87
N THR A 99 11.18 6.60 -1.93
CA THR A 99 9.90 6.20 -2.53
C THR A 99 9.02 5.46 -1.53
N SER A 100 9.60 4.58 -0.70
CA SER A 100 8.87 3.87 0.35
C SER A 100 8.27 4.83 1.36
N GLN A 101 9.07 5.78 1.84
CA GLN A 101 8.65 6.81 2.78
C GLN A 101 7.51 7.64 2.19
N TYR A 102 7.70 8.15 0.97
CA TYR A 102 6.68 8.95 0.27
C TYR A 102 5.34 8.21 0.17
N ILE A 103 5.36 6.96 -0.30
CA ILE A 103 4.15 6.15 -0.42
C ILE A 103 3.54 5.85 0.97
N GLY A 104 4.39 5.56 1.96
CA GLY A 104 3.95 5.26 3.33
C GLY A 104 3.30 6.43 4.04
N GLU A 105 3.81 7.64 3.88
CA GLU A 105 3.20 8.86 4.43
C GLU A 105 1.81 9.10 3.83
N ARG A 106 1.63 8.84 2.53
CA ARG A 106 0.30 8.89 1.90
C ARG A 106 -0.64 7.79 2.39
N ALA A 107 -0.12 6.59 2.65
CA ALA A 107 -0.91 5.52 3.24
C ALA A 107 -1.46 5.91 4.62
N LEU A 108 -0.66 6.59 5.46
CA LEU A 108 -1.13 7.12 6.75
C LEU A 108 -2.22 8.18 6.58
N GLN A 109 -2.03 9.15 5.68
CA GLN A 109 -3.03 10.18 5.41
C GLN A 109 -4.35 9.58 4.90
N MET A 110 -4.28 8.57 4.02
CA MET A 110 -5.47 7.82 3.58
C MET A 110 -6.16 7.11 4.75
N GLN A 111 -5.40 6.54 5.68
CA GLN A 111 -5.93 5.82 6.83
C GLN A 111 -6.72 6.73 7.78
N GLU A 112 -6.25 7.94 8.03
CA GLU A 112 -6.95 8.95 8.85
C GLU A 112 -8.35 9.24 8.31
N ARG A 113 -8.49 9.23 6.98
CA ARG A 113 -9.77 9.47 6.29
C ARG A 113 -10.68 8.26 6.27
N LEU A 114 -10.13 7.06 6.06
CA LEU A 114 -10.88 5.81 5.98
C LEU A 114 -11.52 5.40 7.32
N LYS A 115 -10.90 5.77 8.46
CA LYS A 115 -11.36 5.41 9.81
C LYS A 115 -11.65 3.91 10.00
N SER A 116 -11.01 3.04 9.21
CA SER A 116 -11.09 1.58 9.38
C SER A 116 -10.08 1.13 10.42
N GLU A 117 -10.54 0.61 11.55
CA GLU A 117 -9.66 0.10 12.62
C GLU A 117 -8.79 -1.07 12.14
N ALA A 118 -9.37 -1.98 11.36
CA ALA A 118 -8.65 -3.13 10.81
C ALA A 118 -7.56 -2.69 9.80
N GLY A 119 -7.87 -1.72 8.94
CA GLY A 119 -6.90 -1.09 8.04
C GLY A 119 -5.80 -0.35 8.80
N LYS A 120 -6.15 0.32 9.91
CA LYS A 120 -5.22 1.13 10.71
C LYS A 120 -4.10 0.30 11.30
N ALA A 121 -4.46 -0.76 12.04
CA ALA A 121 -3.48 -1.62 12.70
C ALA A 121 -2.48 -2.19 11.69
N LYS A 122 -2.96 -2.68 10.55
CA LYS A 122 -2.11 -3.24 9.50
C LYS A 122 -1.25 -2.19 8.80
N THR A 123 -1.81 -1.01 8.51
CA THR A 123 -1.06 0.10 7.88
C THR A 123 0.11 0.51 8.75
N VAL A 124 -0.14 0.72 10.05
CA VAL A 124 0.87 1.09 11.04
C VAL A 124 1.93 -0.01 11.17
N LEU A 125 1.50 -1.26 11.40
CA LEU A 125 2.41 -2.39 11.54
C LEU A 125 3.39 -2.46 10.36
N VAL A 126 2.86 -2.44 9.14
CA VAL A 126 3.66 -2.60 7.92
C VAL A 126 4.68 -1.46 7.77
N LEU A 127 4.27 -0.21 7.94
CA LEU A 127 5.17 0.92 7.73
C LEU A 127 6.26 1.01 8.80
N TYR A 128 5.89 0.89 10.06
CA TYR A 128 6.85 1.06 11.15
C TYR A 128 7.80 -0.14 11.25
N ALA A 129 7.31 -1.36 11.01
CA ALA A 129 8.17 -2.56 11.04
C ALA A 129 9.09 -2.68 9.82
N HIS A 130 8.69 -2.18 8.64
CA HIS A 130 9.40 -2.50 7.39
C HIS A 130 9.90 -1.32 6.57
N ALA A 131 9.45 -0.09 6.82
CA ALA A 131 9.84 1.08 6.01
C ALA A 131 10.45 2.20 6.86
N PHE A 132 9.70 2.71 7.85
CA PHE A 132 10.08 3.95 8.52
C PHE A 132 11.34 3.85 9.38
N HIS A 133 11.68 2.68 9.90
CA HIS A 133 12.93 2.51 10.65
C HIS A 133 14.19 2.73 9.79
N HIS A 134 14.06 2.72 8.45
CA HIS A 134 15.16 3.06 7.54
C HIS A 134 15.40 4.58 7.42
N VAL A 135 14.43 5.43 7.76
CA VAL A 135 14.48 6.89 7.53
C VAL A 135 14.16 7.74 8.75
N LYS A 136 13.57 7.15 9.80
CA LYS A 136 13.23 7.83 11.06
C LYS A 136 14.01 7.21 12.22
N PRO A 137 14.52 8.03 13.16
CA PRO A 137 15.21 7.53 14.34
C PRO A 137 14.23 6.75 15.25
N LEU A 138 14.72 5.70 15.91
CA LEU A 138 13.89 4.84 16.77
C LEU A 138 13.14 5.62 17.86
N GLN A 139 13.75 6.68 18.39
CA GLN A 139 13.16 7.56 19.39
C GLN A 139 11.86 8.21 18.90
N SER A 140 11.72 8.44 17.59
CA SER A 140 10.49 9.01 17.01
C SER A 140 9.28 8.07 17.12
N PHE A 141 9.49 6.77 17.33
CA PHE A 141 8.44 5.76 17.48
C PHE A 141 7.94 5.60 18.91
N SER A 142 8.51 6.34 19.88
CA SER A 142 8.06 6.33 21.28
C SER A 142 6.75 7.10 21.50
N LYS A 143 6.32 7.91 20.52
CA LYS A 143 5.06 8.65 20.57
C LYS A 143 3.89 7.74 20.17
N PRO A 144 2.68 7.97 20.72
CA PRO A 144 1.48 7.24 20.31
C PRO A 144 1.30 7.30 18.79
N ILE A 145 1.03 6.13 18.18
CA ILE A 145 0.89 6.02 16.73
C ILE A 145 -0.59 6.20 16.36
N LEU A 146 -0.93 7.41 15.88
CA LEU A 146 -2.26 7.85 15.40
C LEU A 146 -3.45 7.56 16.33
#